data_AF-A0AAQ0U768-F1
#
_entry.id   AF-A0AAQ0U768-F1
#
_cell.length_a   1.000
_cell.length_b   1.000
_cell.length_c   1.000
_cell.angle_alpha   90.00
_cell.angle_beta   90.00
_cell.angle_gamma   90.00
#
_symmetry.space_group_name_H-M   'P 1'
#
loop_
_entity.id
_entity.type
_entity.pdbx_description
1 polymer ?
#
loop_
_entity_poly.entity_id
_entity_poly.type
_entity_poly.pdbx_seq_one_letter_code
_entity_poly.pdbx_strand_id
1 'polypeptide(L)'
;MGDYGDTADPRWSIYMVAKIPEYTDVRDEILHRCRSQQASIDGDRLLQAVVAASWERLRELSIGRRDITWEALCLLRATPDFDHRKLAAYLSTKGAAGIAVNDKLSNYLTHAVPRRLAALVDCGNFDIE
;
A
#
# COMPACT_ATOMS: atom_id res chain seq x y z
N MET A 1 -32.40 -17.47 14.31
CA MET A 1 -32.07 -16.07 13.98
C MET A 1 -30.61 -15.90 14.35
N GLY A 2 -29.71 -15.99 13.36
CA GLY A 2 -28.27 -16.03 13.60
C GLY A 2 -27.76 -14.61 13.83
N ASP A 3 -27.18 -14.39 15.00
CA ASP A 3 -26.52 -13.16 15.43
C ASP A 3 -25.30 -12.91 14.51
N TYR A 4 -25.44 -11.98 13.57
CA TYR A 4 -24.30 -11.45 12.80
C TYR A 4 -23.67 -10.31 13.60
N GLY A 5 -23.10 -10.66 14.74
CA GLY A 5 -22.08 -9.83 15.39
C GLY A 5 -20.78 -9.93 14.60
N ASP A 6 -20.71 -9.30 13.42
CA ASP A 6 -19.44 -9.00 12.74
C ASP A 6 -18.75 -7.86 13.51
N THR A 7 -18.39 -8.17 14.75
CA THR A 7 -17.57 -7.33 15.59
C THR A 7 -16.18 -7.39 15.02
N ALA A 8 -15.73 -6.27 14.48
CA ALA A 8 -14.33 -5.92 14.44
C ALA A 8 -13.73 -6.14 15.84
N ASP A 9 -13.23 -7.36 16.12
CA ASP A 9 -12.64 -7.69 17.41
C ASP A 9 -11.31 -6.93 17.49
N PRO A 10 -11.16 -5.96 18.42
CA PRO A 10 -9.94 -5.16 18.55
C PRO A 10 -8.70 -6.02 18.86
N ARG A 11 -8.86 -7.30 19.20
CA ARG A 11 -7.76 -8.27 19.30
C ARG A 11 -7.06 -8.52 17.97
N TRP A 12 -7.67 -8.29 16.82
CA TRP A 12 -6.96 -8.54 15.55
C TRP A 12 -5.81 -7.56 15.32
N SER A 13 -5.87 -6.35 15.87
CA SER A 13 -4.79 -5.37 15.77
C SER A 13 -3.48 -5.85 16.40
N ILE A 14 -3.51 -6.73 17.42
CA ILE A 14 -2.27 -7.29 18.03
C ILE A 14 -1.54 -8.27 17.09
N TYR A 15 -2.22 -8.79 16.08
CA TYR A 15 -1.65 -9.69 15.07
C TYR A 15 -1.17 -8.94 13.82
N MET A 16 -1.40 -7.62 13.74
CA MET A 16 -0.94 -6.78 12.65
C MET A 16 0.52 -6.39 12.88
N VAL A 17 1.43 -7.32 12.56
CA VAL A 17 2.87 -7.19 12.83
C VAL A 17 3.55 -6.28 11.80
N ALA A 18 3.10 -6.30 10.55
CA ALA A 18 3.69 -5.49 9.49
C ALA A 18 3.04 -4.10 9.45
N LYS A 19 3.85 -3.04 9.56
CA LYS A 19 3.40 -1.67 9.29
C LYS A 19 3.46 -1.42 7.79
N ILE A 20 2.40 -0.86 7.20
CA ILE A 20 2.47 -0.30 5.84
C ILE A 20 3.53 0.81 5.85
N PRO A 21 4.60 0.70 5.04
CA PRO A 21 5.67 1.70 5.02
C PRO A 21 5.14 3.02 4.47
N GLU A 22 5.72 4.13 4.91
CA GLU A 22 5.38 5.43 4.31
C GLU A 22 5.86 5.47 2.86
N TYR A 23 5.09 6.10 1.96
CA TYR A 23 5.46 6.15 0.55
C TYR A 23 6.76 6.88 0.30
N THR A 24 7.12 7.84 1.16
CA THR A 24 8.42 8.51 1.15
C THR A 24 9.56 7.54 1.44
N ASP A 25 9.39 6.63 2.41
CA ASP A 25 10.42 5.64 2.75
C ASP A 25 10.64 4.67 1.57
N VAL A 26 9.56 4.27 0.90
CA VAL A 26 9.60 3.41 -0.30
C VAL A 26 10.29 4.12 -1.45
N ARG A 27 10.00 5.41 -1.67
CA ARG A 27 10.67 6.26 -2.66
C ARG A 27 12.17 6.36 -2.38
N ASP A 28 12.55 6.62 -1.14
CA ASP A 28 13.94 6.79 -0.75
C ASP A 28 14.72 5.48 -0.92
N GLU A 29 14.10 4.33 -0.62
CA GLU A 29 14.65 3.01 -0.91
C GLU A 29 14.83 2.75 -2.42
N ILE A 30 13.92 3.23 -3.27
CA ILE A 30 14.09 3.17 -4.74
C ILE A 30 15.30 3.99 -5.16
N LEU A 31 15.37 5.25 -4.71
CA LEU A 31 16.47 6.17 -5.05
C LEU A 31 17.83 5.66 -4.55
N HIS A 32 17.85 4.97 -3.41
CA HIS A 32 19.05 4.32 -2.89
C HIS A 32 19.50 3.13 -3.76
N ARG A 33 18.57 2.41 -4.38
CA ARG A 33 18.86 1.25 -5.25
C ARG A 33 19.31 1.65 -6.65
N CYS A 34 18.85 2.79 -7.16
CA CYS A 34 19.21 3.27 -8.48
C CYS A 34 20.71 3.58 -8.55
N ARG A 35 21.38 3.09 -9.59
CA ARG A 35 22.81 3.36 -9.84
C ARG A 35 23.02 4.61 -10.70
N SER A 36 21.99 5.00 -11.45
CA SER A 36 21.98 6.21 -12.29
C SER A 36 21.98 7.50 -11.46
N GLN A 37 22.55 8.58 -12.00
CA GLN A 37 22.69 9.87 -11.31
C GLN A 37 21.35 10.36 -10.76
N GLN A 38 21.21 10.32 -9.42
CA GLN A 38 20.03 10.77 -8.66
C GLN A 38 19.56 12.20 -9.04
N ALA A 39 20.44 13.02 -9.60
CA ALA A 39 20.16 14.41 -9.98
C ALA A 39 19.12 14.59 -11.11
N SER A 40 18.77 13.54 -11.85
CA SER A 40 17.78 13.63 -12.95
C SER A 40 16.44 12.94 -12.65
N ILE A 41 16.27 12.32 -11.48
CA ILE A 41 15.05 11.57 -11.15
C ILE A 41 14.05 12.52 -10.50
N ASP A 42 12.86 12.65 -11.11
CA ASP A 42 11.74 13.37 -10.51
C ASP A 42 11.18 12.58 -9.31
N GLY A 43 11.56 13.03 -8.11
CA GLY A 43 11.17 12.41 -6.85
C GLY A 43 9.66 12.49 -6.57
N ASP A 44 8.97 13.52 -7.05
CA ASP A 44 7.52 13.66 -6.88
C ASP A 44 6.77 12.68 -7.78
N ARG A 45 7.22 12.52 -9.02
CA ARG A 45 6.66 11.50 -9.92
C ARG A 45 6.92 10.09 -9.42
N LEU A 46 8.11 9.85 -8.86
CA LEU A 46 8.41 8.56 -8.23
C LEU A 46 7.49 8.27 -7.04
N LEU A 47 7.22 9.29 -6.21
CA LEU A 47 6.25 9.18 -5.12
C LEU A 47 4.84 8.87 -5.65
N GLN A 48 4.38 9.56 -6.69
CA GLN A 48 3.09 9.28 -7.32
C GLN A 48 3.01 7.87 -7.91
N ALA A 49 4.10 7.37 -8.50
CA ALA A 49 4.17 6.01 -9.01
C ALA A 49 4.06 4.97 -7.87
N VAL A 50 4.69 5.22 -6.72
CA VAL A 50 4.54 4.39 -5.51
C VAL A 50 3.09 4.40 -5.01
N VAL A 51 2.48 5.59 -4.93
CA VAL A 51 1.06 5.75 -4.52
C VAL A 51 0.15 4.96 -5.46
N ALA A 52 0.30 5.13 -6.77
CA ALA A 52 -0.49 4.44 -7.78
C ALA A 52 -0.32 2.92 -7.68
N ALA A 53 0.91 2.43 -7.55
CA ALA A 53 1.20 1.01 -7.38
C ALA A 53 0.57 0.43 -6.10
N SER A 54 0.58 1.18 -5.00
CA SER A 54 -0.06 0.79 -3.74
C SER A 54 -1.57 0.58 -3.90
N TRP A 55 -2.25 1.57 -4.51
CA TRP A 55 -3.71 1.53 -4.69
C TRP A 55 -4.16 0.52 -5.72
N GLU A 56 -3.41 0.33 -6.81
CA GLU A 56 -3.68 -0.75 -7.76
C GLU A 56 -3.54 -2.11 -7.09
N ARG A 57 -2.51 -2.30 -6.25
CA ARG A 57 -2.35 -3.54 -5.51
C ARG A 57 -3.49 -3.78 -4.52
N LEU A 58 -3.95 -2.74 -3.82
CA LEU A 58 -5.13 -2.83 -2.95
C LEU A 58 -6.39 -3.20 -3.74
N ARG A 59 -6.57 -2.63 -4.94
CA ARG A 59 -7.67 -2.98 -5.84
C ARG A 59 -7.63 -4.47 -6.16
N GLU A 60 -6.51 -4.98 -6.64
CA GLU A 60 -6.31 -6.41 -6.92
C GLU A 60 -6.63 -7.29 -5.71
N LEU A 61 -6.13 -6.92 -4.52
CA LEU A 61 -6.34 -7.68 -3.28
C LEU A 61 -7.81 -7.68 -2.81
N SER A 62 -8.61 -6.70 -3.25
CA SER A 62 -10.03 -6.57 -2.95
C SER A 62 -10.97 -7.26 -3.96
N ILE A 63 -10.46 -7.73 -5.11
CA ILE A 63 -11.30 -8.39 -6.12
C ILE A 63 -11.94 -9.65 -5.52
N GLY A 64 -13.27 -9.75 -5.66
CA GLY A 64 -14.06 -10.90 -5.20
C GLY A 64 -14.26 -10.98 -3.68
N ARG A 65 -13.78 -9.99 -2.91
CA ARG A 65 -13.95 -9.91 -1.47
C ARG A 65 -15.23 -9.18 -1.07
N ARG A 66 -15.83 -9.60 0.05
CA ARG A 66 -17.02 -8.94 0.65
C ARG A 66 -16.68 -8.17 1.92
N ASP A 67 -15.62 -8.61 2.60
CA ASP A 67 -15.05 -8.03 3.83
C ASP A 67 -14.30 -6.71 3.58
N ILE A 68 -13.58 -6.63 2.45
CA ILE A 68 -12.77 -5.49 2.03
C ILE A 68 -13.16 -5.17 0.59
N THR A 69 -14.07 -4.21 0.41
CA THR A 69 -14.54 -3.82 -0.92
C THR A 69 -13.71 -2.67 -1.47
N TRP A 70 -13.56 -2.62 -2.79
CA TRP A 70 -12.89 -1.50 -3.46
C TRP A 70 -13.58 -0.16 -3.17
N GLU A 71 -14.91 -0.15 -3.10
CA GLU A 71 -15.69 1.04 -2.77
C GLU A 71 -15.35 1.59 -1.38
N ALA A 72 -15.26 0.72 -0.36
CA ALA A 72 -14.88 1.14 1.00
C ALA A 72 -13.45 1.70 1.04
N LEU A 73 -12.52 1.13 0.27
CA LEU A 73 -11.15 1.62 0.13
C LEU A 73 -11.11 3.00 -0.56
N CYS A 74 -11.92 3.22 -1.60
CA CYS A 74 -12.06 4.52 -2.25
C CYS A 74 -12.63 5.58 -1.31
N LEU A 75 -13.66 5.24 -0.53
CA LEU A 75 -14.23 6.14 0.48
C LEU A 75 -13.21 6.50 1.55
N LEU A 76 -12.43 5.52 2.02
CA LEU A 76 -11.36 5.74 2.97
C LEU A 76 -10.30 6.69 2.41
N ARG A 77 -9.88 6.49 1.15
CA ARG A 77 -8.93 7.36 0.44
C ARG A 77 -9.43 8.81 0.32
N ALA A 78 -10.73 8.99 0.14
CA ALA A 78 -11.35 10.31 -0.03
C ALA A 78 -11.51 11.08 1.31
N THR A 79 -11.22 10.45 2.45
CA THR A 79 -11.28 11.15 3.74
C THR A 79 -10.19 12.22 3.85
N PRO A 80 -10.50 13.38 4.46
CA PRO A 80 -9.48 14.37 4.78
C PRO A 80 -8.40 13.74 5.69
N ASP A 81 -7.16 14.13 5.45
CA ASP A 81 -5.98 13.66 6.19
C ASP A 81 -5.80 12.14 6.13
N PHE A 82 -6.12 11.50 4.99
CA PHE A 82 -5.86 10.07 4.80
C PHE A 82 -4.36 9.77 5.03
N ASP A 83 -4.08 8.74 5.84
CA ASP A 83 -2.73 8.24 6.08
C ASP A 83 -2.71 6.71 6.15
N HIS A 84 -1.50 6.13 6.18
CA HIS A 84 -1.32 4.68 6.29
C HIS A 84 -1.83 4.10 7.60
N ARG A 85 -1.92 4.90 8.67
CA ARG A 85 -2.45 4.46 9.97
C ARG A 85 -3.96 4.23 9.89
N LYS A 86 -4.70 5.10 9.22
CA LYS A 86 -6.14 4.95 8.94
C LYS A 86 -6.40 3.71 8.07
N LEU A 87 -5.56 3.46 7.07
CA LEU A 87 -5.63 2.23 6.26
C LEU A 87 -5.39 0.98 7.10
N ALA A 88 -4.31 0.94 7.89
CA ALA A 88 -4.02 -0.18 8.78
C ALA A 88 -5.13 -0.39 9.82
N ALA A 89 -5.64 0.69 10.42
CA ALA A 89 -6.76 0.64 11.36
C ALA A 89 -8.01 0.04 10.70
N TYR A 90 -8.41 0.52 9.52
CA TYR A 90 -9.52 -0.04 8.75
C TYR A 90 -9.31 -1.54 8.49
N LEU A 91 -8.14 -1.95 8.00
CA LEU A 91 -7.86 -3.35 7.72
C LEU A 91 -7.90 -4.21 8.99
N SER A 92 -7.46 -3.69 10.13
CA SER A 92 -7.50 -4.44 11.40
C SER A 92 -8.93 -4.76 11.85
N THR A 93 -9.92 -3.96 11.43
CA THR A 93 -11.35 -4.23 11.70
C THR A 93 -11.92 -5.40 10.90
N LYS A 94 -11.21 -5.89 9.87
CA LYS A 94 -11.66 -6.95 8.96
C LYS A 94 -11.12 -8.34 9.32
N GLY A 95 -10.65 -8.49 10.56
CA GLY A 95 -10.13 -9.74 11.08
C GLY A 95 -8.91 -10.27 10.32
N ALA A 96 -8.77 -11.59 10.27
CA ALA A 96 -7.65 -12.28 9.58
C ALA A 96 -7.50 -11.86 8.11
N ALA A 97 -8.61 -11.56 7.44
CA ALA A 97 -8.62 -11.19 6.03
C ALA A 97 -7.97 -9.81 5.80
N GLY A 98 -8.18 -8.87 6.72
CA GLY A 98 -7.55 -7.55 6.69
C GLY A 98 -6.07 -7.56 7.08
N ILE A 99 -5.69 -8.38 8.06
CA ILE A 99 -4.27 -8.61 8.39
C ILE A 99 -3.54 -9.17 7.17
N ALA A 100 -4.11 -10.18 6.50
CA ALA A 100 -3.50 -10.76 5.31
C ALA A 100 -3.36 -9.75 4.14
N VAL A 101 -4.31 -8.82 3.99
CA VAL A 101 -4.21 -7.75 2.98
C VAL A 101 -3.12 -6.75 3.36
N ASN A 102 -3.06 -6.34 4.62
CA ASN A 102 -2.03 -5.46 5.16
C ASN A 102 -0.62 -6.04 4.95
N ASP A 103 -0.41 -7.31 5.31
CA ASP A 103 0.89 -7.97 5.18
C ASP A 103 1.30 -8.11 3.72
N LYS A 104 0.35 -8.44 2.83
CA LYS A 104 0.60 -8.51 1.38
C LYS A 104 0.94 -7.15 0.80
N LEU A 105 0.27 -6.08 1.22
CA LEU A 105 0.57 -4.72 0.78
C LEU A 105 1.94 -4.27 1.30
N SER A 106 2.23 -4.49 2.58
CA SER A 106 3.51 -4.15 3.19
C SER A 106 4.67 -4.85 2.49
N ASN A 107 4.57 -6.16 2.25
CA ASN A 107 5.58 -6.92 1.52
C ASN A 107 5.75 -6.43 0.07
N TYR A 108 4.65 -6.09 -0.60
CA TYR A 108 4.68 -5.54 -1.96
C TYR A 108 5.43 -4.20 -2.00
N LEU A 109 5.12 -3.29 -1.09
CA LEU A 109 5.76 -1.97 -1.00
C LEU A 109 7.21 -2.03 -0.54
N THR A 110 7.58 -3.00 0.30
CA THR A 110 8.95 -3.14 0.81
C THR A 110 9.88 -3.82 -0.20
N HIS A 111 9.37 -4.75 -0.99
CA HIS A 111 10.22 -5.62 -1.82
C HIS A 111 9.95 -5.51 -3.32
N ALA A 112 8.69 -5.58 -3.74
CA ALA A 112 8.35 -5.66 -5.16
C ALA A 112 8.41 -4.30 -5.85
N VAL A 113 7.81 -3.28 -5.23
CA VAL A 113 7.78 -1.91 -5.79
C VAL A 113 9.19 -1.34 -5.90
N PRO A 114 10.06 -1.41 -4.87
CA PRO A 114 11.41 -0.86 -4.99
C PRO A 114 12.22 -1.50 -6.10
N ARG A 115 12.15 -2.83 -6.22
CA ARG A 115 12.84 -3.56 -7.29
C ARG A 115 12.33 -3.20 -8.68
N ARG A 116 11.00 -3.11 -8.85
CA ARG A 116 10.39 -2.82 -10.15
C ARG A 116 10.66 -1.39 -10.60
N LEU A 117 10.45 -0.40 -9.72
CA LEU A 117 10.64 0.99 -10.07
C LEU A 117 12.12 1.35 -10.22
N ALA A 118 13.03 0.82 -9.39
CA ALA A 118 14.46 1.01 -9.58
C ALA A 118 14.94 0.47 -10.94
N ALA A 119 14.46 -0.70 -11.36
CA ALA A 119 14.79 -1.26 -12.67
C ALA A 119 14.28 -0.39 -13.83
N LEU A 120 13.10 0.22 -13.71
CA LEU A 120 12.57 1.14 -14.73
C LEU A 120 13.42 2.41 -14.81
N VAL A 121 13.82 2.95 -13.65
CA VAL A 121 14.69 4.14 -13.56
C VAL A 121 16.08 3.85 -14.13
N ASP A 122 16.71 2.75 -13.75
CA ASP A 122 18.05 2.38 -14.24
C ASP A 122 18.06 2.13 -15.75
N CYS A 123 16.97 1.61 -16.32
CA CYS A 123 16.83 1.41 -17.77
C CYS A 123 16.48 2.70 -18.55
N GLY A 124 16.31 3.84 -17.88
CA GLY A 124 15.84 5.09 -18.52
C GLY A 124 14.41 5.00 -19.05
N ASN A 125 13.63 4.01 -18.60
CA ASN A 125 12.22 3.83 -18.97
C ASN A 125 11.28 4.43 -17.91
N PHE A 126 11.84 5.19 -16.97
CA PHE A 126 11.09 6.03 -16.06
C PHE A 126 10.91 7.41 -16.71
N ASP A 127 10.39 7.41 -17.94
CA ASP A 127 10.08 8.62 -18.72
C ASP A 127 8.60 8.98 -18.47
N ILE A 128 8.33 10.08 -17.78
CA ILE A 128 8.08 11.42 -18.31
C ILE A 128 6.91 11.49 -19.31
N GLU A 129 5.68 11.25 -18.85
CA GLU A 129 4.51 11.96 -19.41
C GLU A 129 4.56 13.47 -19.18
#